data_AF-A0A9E4ZAV0-F1
#
_entry.id   AF-A0A9E4ZAV0-F1
#
_cell.length_a   1.000
_cell.length_b   1.000
_cell.length_c   1.000
_cell.angle_alpha   90.00
_cell.angle_beta   90.00
_cell.angle_gamma   90.00
#
_symmetry.space_group_name_H-M   'P 1'
#
loop_
_entity.id
_entity.type
_entity.pdbx_description
1 polymer ?
#
loop_
_entity_poly.entity_id
_entity_poly.type
_entity_poly.pdbx_seq_one_letter_code
_entity_poly.pdbx_strand_id
1 'polypeptide(L)'
;MRTHVILPEDLVRSVDALAGKGKRSQFIEEAIREKVRIDTLRAALKATAGAFSAKDHPHWDTPEKVASWVRESRRESDKRIDRFRRG
;
A
#
# COMPACT_ATOMS: atom_id res chain seq x y z
N MET A 1 -10.31 -4.17 23.65
CA MET A 1 -11.78 -3.99 23.56
C MET A 1 -12.38 -5.26 22.98
N ARG A 2 -13.50 -5.76 23.50
CA ARG A 2 -14.22 -6.91 22.92
C ARG A 2 -15.46 -6.37 22.19
N THR A 3 -15.64 -6.77 20.93
CA THR A 3 -16.78 -6.38 20.11
C THR A 3 -17.52 -7.63 19.69
N HIS A 4 -18.83 -7.66 19.90
CA HIS A 4 -19.69 -8.74 19.43
C HIS A 4 -20.20 -8.41 18.02
N VAL A 5 -20.04 -9.34 17.08
CA VAL A 5 -20.51 -9.21 15.69
C VAL A 5 -21.35 -10.43 15.32
N ILE A 6 -22.41 -10.21 14.54
CA ILE A 6 -23.27 -11.28 14.04
C ILE A 6 -22.73 -11.71 12.67
N LEU A 7 -22.45 -13.00 12.53
CA LEU A 7 -21.93 -13.60 11.29
C LEU A 7 -22.82 -14.78 10.89
N PRO A 8 -23.07 -14.98 9.58
CA PRO A 8 -23.73 -16.18 9.08
C PRO A 8 -23.00 -17.46 9.49
N GLU A 9 -23.74 -18.53 9.75
CA GLU A 9 -23.17 -19.78 10.26
C GLU A 9 -22.20 -20.43 9.26
N ASP A 10 -22.53 -20.38 7.97
CA ASP A 10 -21.70 -20.87 6.87
C ASP A 10 -20.35 -20.14 6.79
N LEU A 11 -20.35 -18.83 7.05
CA LEU A 11 -19.12 -18.04 7.11
C LEU A 11 -18.27 -18.44 8.32
N VAL A 12 -18.88 -18.63 9.49
CA VAL A 12 -18.16 -19.09 10.69
C VAL A 12 -17.51 -20.45 10.45
N ARG A 13 -18.25 -21.40 9.85
CA ARG A 13 -17.70 -22.73 9.49
C ARG A 13 -16.53 -22.62 8.52
N SER A 14 -16.62 -21.73 7.53
CA SER A 14 -15.56 -21.51 6.56
C SER A 14 -14.30 -20.91 7.21
N VAL A 15 -14.47 -19.94 8.10
CA VAL A 15 -13.37 -19.35 8.87
C VAL A 15 -12.72 -20.41 9.76
N ASP A 16 -13.50 -21.25 10.44
CA ASP A 16 -12.95 -22.30 11.30
C ASP A 16 -12.13 -23.32 10.52
N ALA A 17 -12.60 -23.71 9.33
CA ALA A 17 -11.90 -24.64 8.46
C ALA A 17 -10.56 -24.06 7.97
N LEU A 18 -10.50 -22.76 7.67
CA LEU A 18 -9.30 -22.08 7.18
C LEU A 18 -8.32 -21.69 8.29
N ALA A 19 -8.82 -21.15 9.40
CA ALA A 19 -8.00 -20.65 10.50
C ALA A 19 -7.47 -21.78 11.39
N GLY A 20 -8.24 -22.87 11.50
CA GLY A 20 -7.98 -23.93 12.47
C GLY A 20 -8.41 -23.56 13.90
N LYS A 21 -8.33 -24.55 14.79
CA LYS A 21 -8.87 -24.46 16.15
C LYS A 21 -8.24 -23.32 16.95
N GLY A 22 -9.09 -22.45 17.52
CA GLY A 22 -8.68 -21.36 18.41
C GLY A 22 -8.09 -20.13 17.72
N LYS A 23 -7.98 -20.11 16.39
CA LYS A 23 -7.40 -19.00 15.63
C LYS A 23 -8.41 -18.08 14.95
N ARG A 24 -9.70 -18.30 15.21
CA ARG A 24 -10.80 -17.54 14.59
C ARG A 24 -10.64 -16.03 14.76
N SER A 25 -10.37 -15.56 15.98
CA SER A 25 -10.23 -14.12 16.25
C SER A 25 -9.07 -13.49 15.50
N GLN A 26 -7.92 -14.18 15.43
CA GLN A 26 -6.76 -13.72 14.67
C GLN A 26 -7.08 -13.65 13.18
N PHE A 27 -7.69 -14.69 12.61
CA PHE A 27 -8.08 -14.72 11.21
C PHE A 27 -9.02 -13.57 10.85
N ILE A 28 -10.04 -13.32 11.69
CA ILE A 28 -10.99 -12.23 11.49
C ILE A 28 -10.28 -10.87 11.59
N GLU A 29 -9.38 -10.69 12.57
CA GLU A 29 -8.60 -9.46 12.71
C GLU A 29 -7.77 -9.16 11.46
N GLU A 30 -7.02 -10.15 10.97
CA GLU A 30 -6.18 -10.02 9.78
C GLU A 30 -7.01 -9.67 8.55
N ALA A 31 -8.13 -10.37 8.33
CA ALA A 31 -9.04 -10.11 7.22
C ALA A 31 -9.64 -8.69 7.28
N ILE A 32 -10.07 -8.23 8.47
CA ILE A 32 -10.61 -6.88 8.65
C ILE A 32 -9.52 -5.84 8.40
N ARG A 33 -8.30 -6.05 8.92
CA ARG A 33 -7.17 -5.13 8.72
C ARG A 33 -6.83 -4.98 7.24
N GLU A 34 -6.79 -6.09 6.50
CA GLU A 34 -6.58 -6.06 5.06
C GLU A 34 -7.67 -5.28 4.34
N LYS A 35 -8.94 -5.57 4.65
CA LYS A 35 -10.08 -4.90 4.03
C LYS A 35 -10.09 -3.39 4.29
N VAL A 36 -9.85 -2.98 5.54
CA VAL A 36 -9.73 -1.56 5.92
C VAL A 36 -8.59 -0.89 5.18
N ARG A 37 -7.42 -1.54 5.06
CA ARG A 37 -6.27 -0.99 4.32
C ARG A 37 -6.62 -0.76 2.85
N ILE A 38 -7.25 -1.75 2.20
CA ILE A 38 -7.65 -1.67 0.80
C ILE A 38 -8.68 -0.56 0.58
N ASP A 39 -9.71 -0.49 1.41
CA ASP A 39 -10.78 0.48 1.22
C ASP A 39 -10.31 1.91 1.54
N THR A 40 -9.43 2.08 2.53
CA THR A 40 -8.76 3.36 2.80
C THR A 40 -7.91 3.81 1.60
N LEU A 41 -7.11 2.90 1.03
CA LEU A 41 -6.31 3.22 -0.15
C LEU A 41 -7.19 3.58 -1.35
N ARG A 42 -8.29 2.84 -1.58
CA ARG A 42 -9.25 3.15 -2.65
C ARG A 42 -9.88 4.52 -2.47
N ALA A 43 -10.25 4.89 -1.24
CA ALA A 43 -10.80 6.20 -0.95
C ALA A 43 -9.78 7.30 -1.24
N ALA A 44 -8.52 7.11 -0.83
CA ALA A 44 -7.43 8.05 -1.11
C ALA A 44 -7.20 8.22 -2.62
N LEU A 45 -7.10 7.13 -3.38
CA LEU A 45 -6.91 7.16 -4.84
C LEU A 45 -8.06 7.89 -5.56
N LYS A 46 -9.31 7.73 -5.09
CA LYS A 46 -10.45 8.48 -5.62
C LYS A 46 -10.36 9.96 -5.29
N ALA A 47 -10.03 10.30 -4.04
CA ALA A 47 -9.94 11.67 -3.58
C ALA A 47 -8.80 12.45 -4.25
N THR A 48 -7.72 11.77 -4.64
CA THR A 48 -6.55 12.36 -5.31
C THR A 48 -6.53 12.10 -6.82
N ALA A 49 -7.64 11.62 -7.40
CA ALA A 49 -7.72 11.42 -8.83
C ALA A 49 -7.49 12.77 -9.56
N GLY A 50 -6.54 12.76 -10.50
CA GLY A 50 -6.13 13.97 -11.23
C GLY A 50 -5.21 14.93 -10.46
N ALA A 51 -4.84 14.64 -9.21
CA ALA A 51 -3.83 15.41 -8.47
C ALA A 51 -2.43 15.33 -9.10
N PHE A 52 -2.23 14.41 -10.04
CA PHE A 52 -1.01 14.25 -10.80
C PHE A 52 -1.32 14.27 -12.30
N SER A 53 -0.62 15.09 -13.07
CA SER A 53 -0.76 15.17 -14.53
C SER A 53 0.61 15.15 -15.22
N ALA A 54 0.68 14.51 -16.40
CA ALA A 54 1.89 14.50 -17.22
C ALA A 54 2.23 15.90 -17.76
N LYS A 55 1.23 16.79 -17.87
CA LYS A 55 1.42 18.19 -18.25
C LYS A 55 2.21 18.95 -17.18
N ASP A 56 1.88 18.73 -15.90
CA ASP A 56 2.55 19.38 -14.78
C ASP A 56 3.88 18.70 -14.43
N HIS A 57 4.05 17.44 -14.84
CA HIS A 57 5.28 16.65 -14.65
C HIS A 57 5.78 16.00 -15.97
N PRO A 58 6.32 16.78 -16.91
CA PRO A 58 6.70 16.27 -18.24
C PRO A 58 7.78 15.19 -18.23
N HIS A 59 8.58 15.13 -17.16
CA HIS A 59 9.64 14.14 -16.95
C HIS A 59 9.09 12.76 -16.53
N TRP A 60 7.81 12.66 -16.18
CA TRP A 60 7.13 11.39 -15.86
C TRP A 60 6.09 10.96 -16.90
N ASP A 61 6.06 11.66 -18.04
CA ASP A 61 5.08 11.47 -19.12
C ASP A 61 5.24 10.12 -19.87
N THR A 62 6.45 9.56 -19.93
CA THR A 62 6.72 8.26 -20.58
C THR A 62 7.63 7.39 -19.71
N PRO A 63 7.57 6.06 -19.85
CA PRO A 63 8.47 5.15 -19.13
C PRO A 63 9.95 5.49 -19.30
N GLU A 64 10.38 5.91 -20.49
CA GLU A 64 11.76 6.27 -20.80
C GLU A 64 12.19 7.54 -20.07
N LYS A 65 11.32 8.55 -20.02
CA LYS A 65 11.55 9.79 -19.28
C LYS A 65 11.59 9.53 -17.77
N VAL A 66 10.66 8.72 -17.24
CA VAL A 66 10.68 8.27 -15.84
C VAL A 66 12.00 7.57 -15.52
N ALA A 67 12.42 6.62 -16.36
CA ALA A 67 13.66 5.88 -16.15
C ALA A 67 14.89 6.81 -16.15
N SER A 68 14.93 7.79 -17.04
CA SER A 68 16.00 8.80 -17.08
C SER A 68 15.98 9.69 -15.84
N TRP A 69 14.81 10.18 -15.42
CA TRP A 69 14.66 10.96 -14.19
C TRP A 69 15.11 10.18 -12.95
N VAL A 70 14.74 8.90 -12.83
CA VAL A 70 15.19 8.04 -11.71
C VAL A 70 16.71 7.87 -11.73
N ARG A 71 17.31 7.62 -12.91
CA ARG A 71 18.77 7.47 -13.06
C ARG A 71 19.51 8.73 -12.62
N GLU A 72 19.05 9.90 -13.05
CA GLU A 72 19.66 11.19 -12.67
C GLU A 72 19.49 11.47 -11.17
N SER A 73 18.31 11.26 -10.61
CA SER A 73 18.03 11.46 -9.18
C SER A 73 18.93 10.58 -8.28
N ARG A 74 19.17 9.33 -8.69
CA ARG A 74 20.11 8.43 -8.01
C ARG A 74 21.55 8.94 -8.11
N ARG A 75 22.00 9.34 -9.29
CA ARG A 75 23.35 9.89 -9.50
C ARG A 75 23.62 11.12 -8.63
N GLU A 76 22.66 12.03 -8.52
CA GLU A 76 22.79 13.20 -7.65
C GLU A 76 22.82 12.82 -6.17
N SER A 77 22.08 11.78 -5.77
CA SER A 77 22.12 11.26 -4.41
C SER A 77 23.47 10.62 -4.08
N ASP A 78 24.04 9.84 -5.00
CA ASP A 78 25.37 9.23 -4.83
C ASP A 78 26.46 10.30 -4.70
N LYS A 79 26.45 11.32 -5.58
CA LYS A 79 27.38 12.46 -5.49
C LYS A 79 27.28 13.17 -4.15
N ARG A 80 26.06 13.35 -3.62
CA ARG A 80 25.82 13.96 -2.31
C ARG A 80 26.41 13.11 -1.19
N ILE A 81 26.15 11.79 -1.20
CA ILE A 81 26.71 10.84 -0.23
C ILE A 81 28.23 10.84 -0.27
N ASP A 82 28.84 10.81 -1.46
CA ASP A 82 30.29 10.82 -1.63
C ASP A 82 30.94 12.13 -1.20
N ARG A 83 30.21 13.25 -1.22
CA ARG A 83 30.68 14.51 -0.64
C ARG A 83 30.76 14.40 0.87
N PHE A 84 29.72 13.85 1.51
CA PHE A 84 29.70 13.63 2.96
C PHE A 84 30.75 12.62 3.43
N ARG A 85 31.09 11.62 2.60
CA ARG A 85 32.13 10.63 2.95
C ARG A 85 33.56 11.14 2.81
N ARG A 86 33.78 12.23 2.06
CA ARG A 86 35.11 12.79 1.74
C ARG A 86 35.47 14.03 2.57
N GLY A 87 34.54 14.59 3.34
CA GLY A 87 34.79 15.64 4.33
C GLY A 87 34.81 15.05 5.72
#